data_AF-A0A7C6JL68-F1
#
_entry.id   AF-A0A7C6JL68-F1
#
_cell.length_a   1.000
_cell.length_b   1.000
_cell.length_c   1.000
_cell.angle_alpha   90.00
_cell.angle_beta   90.00
_cell.angle_gamma   90.00
#
_symmetry.space_group_name_H-M   'P 1'
#
loop_
_entity.id
_entity.type
_entity.pdbx_description
1 polymer ?
#
loop_
_entity_poly.entity_id
_entity_poly.type
_entity_poly.pdbx_seq_one_letter_code
_entity_poly.pdbx_strand_id
1 'polypeptide(L)'
;MEDILNKTNTLDVNKAKREYEEKAKLGINEALNYRLRLQGAKSLLEDFTIMRDSLWEVTKKLNDSDASDVSDAIFIIECIRTELRGKLQK
;
A
#
# COMPACT_ATOMS: atom_id res chain seq x y z
N MET A 1 2.24 -40.16 -4.06
CA MET A 1 1.34 -39.04 -3.68
C MET A 1 2.10 -37.83 -3.14
N GLU A 2 3.27 -37.99 -2.50
CA GLU A 2 4.12 -36.87 -2.05
C GLU A 2 4.62 -35.95 -3.18
N ASP A 3 4.97 -36.50 -4.35
CA ASP A 3 5.50 -35.69 -5.48
C ASP A 3 4.51 -34.71 -6.10
N ILE A 4 3.20 -35.00 -6.03
CA ILE A 4 2.16 -34.12 -6.57
C ILE A 4 1.90 -32.97 -5.60
N LEU A 5 1.94 -33.25 -4.28
CA LEU A 5 1.76 -32.25 -3.24
C LEU A 5 2.91 -31.23 -3.23
N ASN A 6 4.16 -31.71 -3.38
CA ASN A 6 5.33 -30.82 -3.49
C ASN A 6 5.31 -29.98 -4.77
N LYS A 7 4.95 -30.54 -5.93
CA LYS A 7 4.83 -29.75 -7.17
C LYS A 7 3.74 -28.69 -7.10
N THR A 8 2.63 -28.98 -6.45
CA THR A 8 1.51 -28.04 -6.30
C THR A 8 1.87 -26.88 -5.38
N ASN A 9 2.49 -27.16 -4.22
CA ASN A 9 3.00 -26.12 -3.32
C ASN A 9 4.10 -25.26 -3.96
N THR A 10 4.99 -25.87 -4.77
CA THR A 10 6.05 -25.11 -5.46
C THR A 10 5.48 -24.22 -6.57
N LEU A 11 4.43 -24.67 -7.27
CA LEU A 11 3.71 -23.88 -8.27
C LEU A 11 3.02 -22.67 -7.64
N ASP A 12 2.45 -22.82 -6.45
CA ASP A 12 1.76 -21.76 -5.74
C ASP A 12 2.74 -20.70 -5.20
N VAL A 13 3.86 -21.13 -4.61
CA VAL A 13 4.93 -20.21 -4.16
C VAL A 13 5.56 -19.47 -5.34
N ASN A 14 5.79 -20.13 -6.48
CA ASN A 14 6.32 -19.48 -7.68
C ASN A 14 5.33 -18.54 -8.35
N LYS A 15 4.02 -18.75 -8.17
CA LYS A 15 2.98 -17.82 -8.61
C LYS A 15 2.94 -16.60 -7.69
N ALA A 16 2.89 -16.80 -6.38
CA ALA A 16 2.92 -15.73 -5.39
C ALA A 16 4.18 -14.86 -5.52
N LYS A 17 5.34 -15.48 -5.77
CA LYS A 17 6.60 -14.78 -6.04
C LYS A 17 6.54 -13.97 -7.33
N ARG A 18 6.01 -14.51 -8.43
CA ARG A 18 5.84 -13.74 -9.68
C ARG A 18 4.86 -12.59 -9.52
N GLU A 19 3.74 -12.80 -8.83
CA GLU A 19 2.79 -11.72 -8.55
C GLU A 19 3.43 -10.64 -7.67
N TYR A 20 4.23 -11.02 -6.68
CA TYR A 20 4.99 -10.08 -5.86
C TYR A 20 6.02 -9.32 -6.69
N GLU A 21 6.80 -10.00 -7.53
CA GLU A 21 7.81 -9.39 -8.41
C GLU A 21 7.19 -8.49 -9.49
N GLU A 22 6.01 -8.83 -10.02
CA GLU A 22 5.24 -7.97 -10.91
C GLU A 22 4.69 -6.75 -10.16
N LYS A 23 4.13 -6.94 -8.96
CA LYS A 23 3.60 -5.84 -8.11
C LYS A 23 4.71 -4.92 -7.61
N ALA A 24 5.90 -5.44 -7.35
CA ALA A 24 7.08 -4.68 -6.95
C ALA A 24 7.65 -3.82 -8.08
N LYS A 25 7.32 -4.13 -9.35
CA LYS A 25 7.70 -3.36 -10.54
C LYS A 25 6.68 -2.29 -10.93
N LEU A 26 5.50 -2.28 -10.31
CA LEU A 26 4.49 -1.25 -10.54
C LEU A 26 4.95 0.06 -9.90
N GLY A 27 4.88 1.17 -10.64
CA GLY A 27 5.05 2.48 -10.06
C GLY A 27 3.95 2.72 -9.02
N ILE A 28 4.18 3.66 -8.11
CA ILE A 28 3.23 4.03 -7.04
C ILE A 28 1.80 4.19 -7.59
N ASN A 29 1.66 4.74 -8.80
CA ASN A 29 0.38 4.92 -9.48
C ASN A 29 -0.31 3.60 -9.88
N GLU A 30 0.38 2.62 -10.46
CA GLU A 30 -0.26 1.36 -10.80
C GLU A 30 -0.61 0.54 -9.55
N ALA A 31 0.22 0.58 -8.51
CA ALA A 31 -0.07 -0.06 -7.23
C ALA A 31 -1.33 0.55 -6.57
N LEU A 32 -1.44 1.89 -6.58
CA LEU A 32 -2.63 2.61 -6.11
C LEU A 32 -3.86 2.26 -6.94
N ASN A 33 -3.76 2.27 -8.27
CA ASN A 33 -4.87 1.92 -9.16
C ASN A 33 -5.32 0.46 -9.02
N TYR A 34 -4.40 -0.45 -8.71
CA TYR A 34 -4.74 -1.84 -8.40
C TYR A 34 -5.52 -1.94 -7.08
N ARG A 35 -5.02 -1.34 -6.00
CA ARG A 35 -5.74 -1.30 -4.72
C ARG A 35 -7.11 -0.65 -4.86
N LEU A 36 -7.18 0.45 -5.61
CA LEU A 36 -8.42 1.16 -5.90
C LEU A 36 -9.45 0.25 -6.58
N ARG A 37 -9.02 -0.60 -7.52
CA ARG A 37 -9.88 -1.59 -8.19
C ARG A 37 -10.38 -2.69 -7.25
N LEU A 38 -9.58 -3.10 -6.26
CA LEU A 38 -9.94 -4.20 -5.35
C LEU A 38 -10.96 -3.79 -4.27
N GLN A 39 -10.76 -2.63 -3.63
CA GLN A 39 -11.54 -2.24 -2.45
C GLN A 39 -12.37 -0.96 -2.63
N GLY A 40 -12.19 -0.25 -3.75
CA GLY A 40 -12.89 0.99 -4.05
C GLY A 40 -12.29 2.23 -3.36
N ALA A 41 -12.66 3.41 -3.87
CA ALA A 41 -12.06 4.68 -3.46
C ALA A 41 -12.33 5.03 -2.00
N LYS A 42 -13.52 4.71 -1.48
CA LYS A 42 -13.92 5.05 -0.11
C LYS A 42 -13.11 4.26 0.93
N SER A 43 -13.03 2.93 0.77
CA SER A 43 -12.24 2.08 1.66
C SER A 43 -10.75 2.41 1.56
N LEU A 44 -10.22 2.65 0.36
CA LEU A 44 -8.82 3.05 0.19
C LEU A 44 -8.50 4.42 0.84
N LEU A 45 -9.44 5.37 0.78
CA LEU A 45 -9.30 6.66 1.47
C LEU A 45 -9.27 6.50 2.99
N GLU A 46 -10.06 5.57 3.54
CA GLU A 46 -10.09 5.26 4.96
C GLU A 46 -8.77 4.64 5.43
N ASP A 47 -8.23 3.66 4.70
CA ASP A 47 -6.90 3.07 4.97
C ASP A 47 -5.81 4.15 5.07
N PHE A 48 -5.76 5.05 4.08
CA PHE A 48 -4.77 6.13 4.07
C PHE A 48 -5.01 7.18 5.17
N THR A 49 -6.26 7.34 5.62
CA THR A 49 -6.56 8.20 6.77
C THR A 49 -6.01 7.60 8.06
N ILE A 50 -6.26 6.31 8.29
CA ILE A 50 -5.73 5.58 9.46
C ILE A 50 -4.21 5.60 9.45
N MET A 51 -3.58 5.36 8.29
CA MET A 51 -2.13 5.36 8.14
C MET A 51 -1.53 6.73 8.48
N ARG A 52 -2.09 7.80 7.94
CA ARG A 52 -1.66 9.18 8.25
C ARG A 52 -1.77 9.46 9.76
N ASP A 53 -2.89 9.13 10.37
CA ASP A 53 -3.15 9.44 11.78
C ASP A 53 -2.19 8.64 12.68
N SER A 54 -1.89 7.40 12.31
CA SER A 54 -0.90 6.58 12.99
C SER A 54 0.51 7.19 12.90
N LEU A 55 0.89 7.72 11.73
CA LEU A 55 2.18 8.39 11.55
C LEU A 55 2.27 9.70 12.34
N TRP A 56 1.17 10.45 12.46
CA TRP A 56 1.11 11.61 13.35
C TRP A 56 1.39 11.22 14.80
N GLU A 57 0.86 10.10 15.30
CA GLU A 57 1.18 9.64 16.65
C GLU A 57 2.63 9.16 16.79
N VAL A 58 3.23 8.64 15.72
CA VAL A 58 4.65 8.27 15.68
C VAL A 58 5.53 9.53 15.74
N THR A 59 5.26 10.56 14.92
CA THR A 59 6.07 11.80 14.90
C THR A 59 6.22 12.45 16.28
N LYS A 60 5.17 12.40 17.12
CA LYS A 60 5.20 12.95 18.49
C LYS A 60 6.23 12.28 19.41
N LYS A 61 6.72 11.10 19.04
CA LYS A 61 7.63 10.27 19.84
C LYS A 61 9.04 10.22 19.27
N LEU A 62 9.29 10.89 18.15
CA LEU A 62 10.56 10.85 17.43
C LEU A 62 11.44 12.05 17.79
N ASN A 63 12.76 11.87 17.61
CA ASN A 63 13.71 12.97 17.59
C ASN A 63 13.66 13.68 16.22
N ASP A 64 14.29 14.85 16.11
CA ASP A 64 14.16 15.75 14.95
C ASP A 64 14.52 15.11 13.60
N SER A 65 15.48 14.18 13.54
CA SER A 65 15.90 13.55 12.28
C SER A 65 14.86 12.54 11.79
N ASP A 66 14.42 11.64 12.67
CA ASP A 66 13.40 10.63 12.33
C ASP A 66 12.04 11.29 12.05
N ALA A 67 11.77 12.45 12.66
CA ALA A 67 10.56 13.22 12.42
C ALA A 67 10.48 13.77 10.98
N SER A 68 11.61 14.04 10.31
CA SER A 68 11.64 14.52 8.92
C SER A 68 11.16 13.44 7.95
N ASP A 69 11.70 12.22 8.04
CA ASP A 69 11.33 11.11 7.15
C ASP A 69 9.85 10.73 7.31
N VAL A 70 9.36 10.75 8.55
CA VAL A 70 7.93 10.50 8.83
C VAL A 70 7.05 11.65 8.33
N SER A 71 7.54 12.90 8.36
CA SER A 71 6.81 14.05 7.80
C SER A 71 6.65 13.94 6.27
N ASP A 72 7.70 13.51 5.57
CA ASP A 72 7.64 13.27 4.12
C ASP A 72 6.63 12.15 3.78
N ALA A 73 6.61 11.08 4.57
CA ALA A 73 5.62 10.01 4.41
C ALA A 73 4.18 10.52 4.62
N ILE A 74 3.95 11.36 5.64
CA ILE A 74 2.65 12.00 5.89
C ILE A 74 2.23 12.86 4.70
N PHE A 75 3.14 13.65 4.14
CA PHE A 75 2.87 14.50 2.98
C PHE A 75 2.42 13.69 1.76
N ILE A 76 3.15 12.62 1.43
CA ILE A 76 2.80 11.72 0.31
C ILE A 76 1.40 11.12 0.52
N ILE A 77 1.08 10.68 1.74
CA ILE A 77 -0.24 10.14 2.06
C ILE A 77 -1.34 11.20 1.87
N GLU A 78 -1.10 12.45 2.26
CA GLU A 78 -2.07 13.53 2.03
C GLU A 78 -2.31 13.83 0.55
N CYS A 79 -1.27 13.76 -0.29
CA CYS A 79 -1.42 13.86 -1.74
C CYS A 79 -2.34 12.75 -2.28
N ILE A 80 -2.11 11.49 -1.87
CA ILE A 80 -2.93 10.35 -2.28
C ILE A 80 -4.39 10.50 -1.83
N ARG A 81 -4.62 10.92 -0.57
CA ARG A 81 -5.97 11.16 -0.04
C ARG A 81 -6.71 12.25 -0.81
N THR A 82 -6.00 13.31 -1.19
CA THR A 82 -6.57 14.41 -1.99
C THR A 82 -7.03 13.90 -3.35
N GLU A 83 -6.23 13.08 -4.03
CA GLU A 83 -6.62 12.48 -5.31
C GLU A 83 -7.83 11.54 -5.17
N LEU A 84 -7.83 10.68 -4.14
CA LEU A 84 -8.94 9.76 -3.88
C LEU A 84 -10.25 10.49 -3.57
N ARG A 85 -10.20 11.60 -2.81
CA ARG A 85 -11.37 12.46 -2.58
C ARG A 85 -11.90 13.05 -3.89
N GLY A 86 -11.02 13.51 -4.77
CA GLY A 86 -11.41 14.02 -6.08
C GLY A 86 -12.09 12.96 -6.96
N LYS A 87 -11.74 11.69 -6.82
CA LYS A 87 -12.41 10.57 -7.52
C LYS A 87 -13.78 10.22 -6.93
N LEU A 88 -14.04 10.51 -5.66
CA LEU A 88 -15.33 10.26 -4.99
C LEU A 88 -16.38 11.36 -5.23
N GLN A 89 -15.95 12.55 -5.66
CA GLN A 89 -16.82 13.70 -5.93
C GLN A 89 -17.32 13.78 -7.39
N LYS A 90 -16.89 12.84 -8.24
CA LYS A 90 -17.30 12.71 -9.65
C LYS A 90 -18.31 11.59 -9.80
#